data_AF-A0A4P7BXX2-F1
#
_entry.id   AF-A0A4P7BXX2-F1
#
_cell.length_a   1.000
_cell.length_b   1.000
_cell.length_c   1.000
_cell.angle_alpha   90.00
_cell.angle_beta   90.00
_cell.angle_gamma   90.00
#
_symmetry.space_group_name_H-M   'P 1'
#
loop_
_entity.id
_entity.type
_entity.pdbx_description
1 polymer ?
#
loop_
_entity_poly.entity_id
_entity_poly.type
_entity_poly.pdbx_seq_one_letter_code
_entity_poly.pdbx_strand_id
1 'polypeptide(L)'
;MNHMMEPSQEQLIIEPGEPPKILTILNLIDGRASMGLPLNSLRGYINMGGIVPLQFLRSLPSGANNYQQIPIGLEEAQTNSHGLWQAMEQRLSALKAFLTSLESTPLSQAPGGAEYLRDPPQLVERGKIIFARHCAQCHSSKHPDPSITDPEQLRLAYEELVLSPDFLEDNFLSDDWRYPITEIQTNAARALVPNTTEGHIFEEFSSESYKQLPSAGTLEGLFNPLRPWNRISFDLPAGGRGYYRTPSLISMWATAPYLHNDSLGRPNQDPSVGGRMEAFYEGVWKLLWPKARQGIRSIKRTQTASVLTDSLGNPVMVPRPQGNASPLIVPARTPVNLFANLHPLDLREVVAAYAQSGIRAALFKALELNRGPDFIEDRGHYYGTDLSNWDKWALITFLKRL
;
A
#
# COMPACT_ATOMS: atom_id res chain seq x y z
N MET A 1 -7.53 -25.61 -14.61
CA MET A 1 -8.26 -24.69 -15.50
C MET A 1 -8.01 -23.29 -14.98
N ASN A 2 -6.91 -22.66 -15.40
CA ASN A 2 -6.54 -21.31 -15.02
C ASN A 2 -7.11 -20.36 -16.08
N HIS A 3 -8.28 -19.80 -15.84
CA HIS A 3 -8.68 -18.57 -16.51
C HIS A 3 -8.00 -17.42 -15.78
N MET A 4 -6.80 -17.05 -16.23
CA MET A 4 -6.30 -15.69 -15.98
C MET A 4 -7.27 -14.76 -16.69
N MET A 5 -8.15 -14.10 -15.94
CA MET A 5 -8.95 -12.99 -16.47
C MET A 5 -7.98 -11.90 -16.91
N GLU A 6 -8.06 -11.47 -18.17
CA GLU A 6 -7.38 -10.26 -18.63
C GLU A 6 -7.77 -9.09 -17.71
N PRO A 7 -6.83 -8.47 -16.97
CA PRO A 7 -7.11 -7.26 -16.22
C PRO A 7 -7.43 -6.15 -17.23
N SER A 8 -8.50 -5.39 -16.99
CA SER A 8 -8.80 -4.19 -17.77
C SER A 8 -7.60 -3.25 -17.78
N GLN A 9 -6.96 -3.13 -18.94
CA GLN A 9 -5.69 -2.45 -19.16
C GLN A 9 -5.86 -0.92 -19.16
N GLU A 10 -6.01 -0.33 -17.97
CA GLU A 10 -5.63 1.07 -17.77
C GLU A 10 -4.27 1.10 -17.06
N GLN A 11 -3.20 1.01 -17.85
CA GLN A 11 -1.91 1.57 -17.47
C GLN A 11 -2.11 3.08 -17.26
N LEU A 12 -1.32 3.71 -16.39
CA LEU A 12 -1.23 5.17 -16.42
C LEU A 12 -1.05 5.62 -17.87
N ILE A 13 -1.87 6.59 -18.30
CA ILE A 13 -1.61 7.33 -19.53
C ILE A 13 -0.29 8.08 -19.30
N ILE A 14 0.82 7.41 -19.57
CA ILE A 14 2.09 8.05 -19.85
C ILE A 14 1.87 8.67 -21.22
N GLU A 15 1.79 10.01 -21.28
CA GLU A 15 1.64 10.69 -22.57
C GLU A 15 2.77 10.23 -23.51
N PRO A 16 2.46 9.87 -24.77
CA PRO A 16 3.47 9.39 -25.70
C PRO A 16 4.63 10.39 -25.84
N GLY A 17 5.86 9.96 -25.52
CA GLY A 17 7.08 10.73 -25.76
C GLY A 17 7.74 11.39 -24.54
N GLU A 18 7.23 11.22 -23.33
CA GLU A 18 7.95 11.64 -22.11
C GLU A 18 8.54 10.41 -21.37
N PRO A 19 9.86 10.37 -21.11
CA PRO A 19 10.45 9.26 -20.37
C PRO A 19 9.90 9.24 -18.94
N PRO A 20 9.66 8.06 -18.35
CA PRO A 20 9.11 7.95 -17.02
C PRO A 20 10.11 8.48 -15.98
N LYS A 21 9.66 9.47 -15.19
CA LYS A 21 10.44 10.17 -14.16
C LYS A 21 9.96 9.77 -12.75
N ILE A 22 10.76 10.01 -11.70
CA ILE A 22 10.65 9.54 -10.27
C ILE A 22 9.24 9.51 -9.66
N LEU A 23 8.33 10.28 -10.23
CA LEU A 23 7.01 10.64 -9.77
C LEU A 23 6.08 9.50 -9.32
N THR A 24 6.38 8.28 -9.71
CA THR A 24 5.53 7.11 -9.45
C THR A 24 5.64 6.59 -8.03
N ILE A 25 6.73 6.93 -7.34
CA ILE A 25 7.04 6.41 -6.02
C ILE A 25 6.09 6.95 -4.94
N LEU A 26 5.51 8.16 -5.10
CA LEU A 26 4.69 8.81 -4.06
C LEU A 26 3.18 8.68 -4.24
N ASN A 27 2.67 8.34 -5.43
CA ASN A 27 1.24 8.42 -5.75
C ASN A 27 0.52 7.07 -5.96
N LEU A 28 1.25 5.95 -6.08
CA LEU A 28 0.73 4.69 -6.65
C LEU A 28 0.80 3.49 -5.69
N ILE A 29 0.61 3.74 -4.39
CA ILE A 29 0.79 2.67 -3.40
C ILE A 29 -0.41 1.71 -3.37
N ASP A 30 -1.57 2.09 -3.92
CA ASP A 30 -2.78 1.27 -4.00
C ASP A 30 -3.49 1.41 -5.37
N GLY A 31 -4.34 0.46 -5.72
CA GLY A 31 -4.87 0.27 -7.08
C GLY A 31 -5.67 1.43 -7.70
N ARG A 32 -5.94 2.50 -6.94
CA ARG A 32 -6.89 3.58 -7.27
C ARG A 32 -6.32 4.75 -8.08
N ALA A 33 -5.00 4.87 -8.19
CA ALA A 33 -4.33 6.07 -8.71
C ALA A 33 -4.22 6.15 -10.25
N SER A 34 -5.31 5.82 -10.96
CA SER A 34 -5.34 5.73 -12.43
C SER A 34 -5.86 6.98 -13.15
N MET A 35 -6.23 8.03 -12.40
CA MET A 35 -6.82 9.26 -12.96
C MET A 35 -5.78 10.30 -13.42
N GLY A 36 -4.51 9.89 -13.54
CA GLY A 36 -3.40 10.78 -13.91
C GLY A 36 -2.94 11.70 -12.78
N LEU A 37 -1.79 12.34 -12.99
CA LEU A 37 -1.12 13.17 -11.99
C LEU A 37 -1.97 14.33 -11.45
N PRO A 38 -2.71 15.11 -12.28
CA PRO A 38 -3.45 16.27 -11.79
C PRO A 38 -4.52 15.89 -10.75
N LEU A 39 -5.35 14.88 -11.05
CA LEU A 39 -6.45 14.48 -10.17
C LEU A 39 -5.95 13.75 -8.91
N ASN A 40 -4.92 12.91 -9.06
CA ASN A 40 -4.24 12.30 -7.91
C ASN A 40 -3.63 13.36 -6.98
N SER A 41 -3.05 14.42 -7.54
CA SER A 41 -2.45 15.53 -6.78
C SER A 41 -3.50 16.39 -6.08
N LEU A 42 -4.66 16.62 -6.73
CA LEU A 42 -5.80 17.31 -6.10
C LEU A 42 -6.30 16.56 -4.87
N ARG A 43 -6.45 15.23 -4.93
CA ARG A 43 -6.77 14.40 -3.75
C ARG A 43 -5.74 14.61 -2.62
N GLY A 44 -4.46 14.69 -2.97
CA GLY A 44 -3.38 15.01 -2.03
C GLY A 44 -3.55 16.38 -1.38
N TYR A 45 -3.81 17.43 -2.17
CA TYR A 45 -4.09 18.76 -1.64
C TYR A 45 -5.31 18.78 -0.72
N ILE A 46 -6.41 18.12 -1.08
CA ILE A 46 -7.62 18.03 -0.23
C ILE A 46 -7.27 17.39 1.12
N ASN A 47 -6.52 16.28 1.14
CA ASN A 47 -6.07 15.65 2.37
C ASN A 47 -5.18 16.56 3.24
N MET A 48 -4.43 17.47 2.63
CA MET A 48 -3.59 18.46 3.32
C MET A 48 -4.35 19.74 3.72
N GLY A 49 -5.68 19.79 3.53
CA GLY A 49 -6.49 20.97 3.83
C GLY A 49 -6.43 22.05 2.75
N GLY A 50 -6.15 21.69 1.49
CA GLY A 50 -6.26 22.61 0.34
C GLY A 50 -7.71 23.04 0.06
N ILE A 51 -8.68 22.22 0.49
CA ILE A 51 -10.07 22.62 0.73
C ILE A 51 -10.29 22.52 2.24
N VAL A 52 -10.59 23.62 2.92
CA VAL A 52 -11.01 23.63 4.34
C VAL A 52 -12.41 24.22 4.40
N PRO A 53 -13.24 23.90 5.39
CA PRO A 53 -13.61 22.59 5.91
C PRO A 53 -15.08 22.26 5.57
N LEU A 54 -15.85 23.14 4.91
CA LEU A 54 -17.30 22.98 4.80
C LEU A 54 -17.73 21.82 3.90
N GLN A 55 -17.15 21.63 2.73
CA GLN A 55 -17.48 20.48 1.86
C GLN A 55 -17.00 19.16 2.47
N PHE A 56 -15.75 19.11 2.95
CA PHE A 56 -15.25 17.95 3.68
C PHE A 56 -16.10 17.62 4.92
N LEU A 57 -16.46 18.61 5.75
CA LEU A 57 -17.34 18.42 6.91
C LEU A 57 -18.78 18.06 6.53
N ARG A 58 -19.30 18.50 5.37
CA ARG A 58 -20.61 18.08 4.83
C ARG A 58 -20.56 16.64 4.29
N SER A 59 -19.43 16.26 3.72
CA SER A 59 -19.14 14.88 3.28
C SER A 59 -18.90 13.93 4.45
N LEU A 60 -18.61 14.47 5.64
CA LEU A 60 -18.56 13.71 6.87
C LEU A 60 -19.98 13.51 7.43
N PRO A 61 -20.25 12.33 8.01
CA PRO A 61 -21.48 12.06 8.76
C PRO A 61 -21.89 13.21 9.67
N SER A 62 -23.04 13.84 9.40
CA SER A 62 -23.64 14.81 10.33
C SER A 62 -24.70 14.11 11.19
N GLY A 63 -24.35 13.89 12.45
CA GLY A 63 -25.25 13.32 13.47
C GLY A 63 -25.02 11.83 13.76
N ALA A 64 -25.46 11.41 14.95
CA ALA A 64 -25.16 10.09 15.54
C ALA A 64 -25.69 8.86 14.74
N ASN A 65 -26.52 9.07 13.71
CA ASN A 65 -27.28 8.01 13.04
C ASN A 65 -27.09 7.92 11.52
N ASN A 66 -26.37 8.84 10.85
CA ASN A 66 -26.15 8.75 9.41
C ASN A 66 -24.65 8.81 9.08
N TYR A 67 -24.01 7.64 9.03
CA TYR A 67 -22.58 7.47 8.71
C TYR A 67 -22.30 7.39 7.20
N GLN A 68 -23.27 7.73 6.35
CA GLN A 68 -23.07 7.74 4.91
C GLN A 68 -22.19 8.91 4.51
N GLN A 69 -21.09 8.61 3.81
CA GLN A 69 -20.25 9.64 3.19
C GLN A 69 -20.99 10.25 1.99
N ILE A 70 -20.70 11.51 1.70
CA ILE A 70 -21.13 12.17 0.46
C ILE A 70 -19.89 12.41 -0.40
N PRO A 71 -19.85 11.94 -1.65
CA PRO A 71 -18.75 12.23 -2.57
C PRO A 71 -18.48 13.73 -2.69
N ILE A 72 -17.20 14.11 -2.80
CA ILE A 72 -16.83 15.46 -3.20
C ILE A 72 -16.96 15.52 -4.72
N GLY A 73 -18.03 16.15 -5.21
CA GLY A 73 -18.24 16.37 -6.63
C GLY A 73 -17.26 17.40 -7.19
N LEU A 74 -16.59 17.10 -8.30
CA LEU A 74 -15.61 17.99 -8.93
C LEU A 74 -16.25 19.31 -9.39
N GLU A 75 -17.45 19.25 -9.96
CA GLU A 75 -18.21 20.43 -10.38
C GLU A 75 -18.60 21.30 -9.18
N GLU A 76 -19.05 20.67 -8.08
CA GLU A 76 -19.39 21.40 -6.86
C GLU A 76 -18.13 22.03 -6.23
N ALA A 77 -17.00 21.33 -6.24
CA ALA A 77 -15.75 21.83 -5.72
C ALA A 77 -15.23 23.03 -6.55
N GLN A 78 -15.36 22.98 -7.87
CA GLN A 78 -15.03 24.10 -8.76
C GLN A 78 -15.92 25.31 -8.51
N THR A 79 -17.22 25.13 -8.29
CA THR A 79 -18.18 26.24 -8.17
C THR A 79 -18.26 26.83 -6.76
N ASN A 80 -18.14 26.03 -5.70
CA ASN A 80 -18.51 26.41 -4.33
C ASN A 80 -17.33 26.51 -3.34
N SER A 81 -16.08 26.46 -3.81
CA SER A 81 -14.88 26.50 -2.94
C SER A 81 -14.30 27.90 -2.68
N HIS A 82 -15.05 28.97 -2.98
CA HIS A 82 -14.62 30.37 -2.79
C HIS A 82 -13.25 30.71 -3.42
N GLY A 83 -12.93 30.11 -4.57
CA GLY A 83 -11.67 30.36 -5.29
C GLY A 83 -10.50 29.44 -4.87
N LEU A 84 -10.64 28.65 -3.80
CA LEU A 84 -9.58 27.75 -3.33
C LEU A 84 -9.29 26.64 -4.34
N TRP A 85 -10.32 26.07 -4.96
CA TRP A 85 -10.14 25.05 -5.99
C TRP A 85 -9.36 25.57 -7.19
N GLN A 86 -9.74 26.74 -7.70
CA GLN A 86 -9.04 27.40 -8.82
C GLN A 86 -7.59 27.69 -8.46
N ALA A 87 -7.31 28.13 -7.22
CA ALA A 87 -5.94 28.36 -6.76
C ALA A 87 -5.11 27.08 -6.68
N MET A 88 -5.72 25.92 -6.42
CA MET A 88 -5.04 24.62 -6.51
C MET A 88 -4.83 24.21 -7.97
N GLU A 89 -5.84 24.30 -8.83
CA GLU A 89 -5.76 23.98 -10.26
C GLU A 89 -4.65 24.77 -10.96
N GLN A 90 -4.53 26.07 -10.66
CA GLN A 90 -3.46 26.93 -11.19
C GLN A 90 -2.05 26.46 -10.82
N ARG A 91 -1.89 25.70 -9.72
CA ARG A 91 -0.59 25.14 -9.30
C ARG A 91 -0.32 23.77 -9.90
N LEU A 92 -1.31 23.09 -10.49
CA LEU A 92 -1.14 21.72 -10.98
C LEU A 92 -0.14 21.63 -12.14
N SER A 93 -0.05 22.66 -12.99
CA SER A 93 0.94 22.70 -14.08
C SER A 93 2.37 22.80 -13.54
N ALA A 94 2.61 23.70 -12.59
CA ALA A 94 3.91 23.85 -11.92
C ALA A 94 4.26 22.61 -11.08
N LEU A 95 3.28 22.03 -10.40
CA LEU A 95 3.45 20.78 -9.67
C LEU A 95 3.78 19.63 -10.64
N LYS A 96 3.05 19.48 -11.76
CA LYS A 96 3.38 18.51 -12.81
C LYS A 96 4.80 18.71 -13.28
N ALA A 97 5.18 19.93 -13.64
CA ALA A 97 6.54 20.24 -14.11
C ALA A 97 7.63 19.94 -13.07
N PHE A 98 7.41 20.24 -11.79
CA PHE A 98 8.34 19.89 -10.71
C PHE A 98 8.45 18.37 -10.52
N LEU A 99 7.30 17.70 -10.49
CA LEU A 99 7.21 16.27 -10.29
C LEU A 99 7.79 15.48 -11.47
N THR A 100 7.62 15.98 -12.69
CA THR A 100 8.26 15.47 -13.92
C THR A 100 9.63 16.10 -14.19
N SER A 101 10.23 16.83 -13.26
CA SER A 101 11.65 17.18 -13.33
C SER A 101 12.53 16.25 -12.48
N LEU A 102 11.93 15.42 -11.63
CA LEU A 102 12.66 14.48 -10.79
C LEU A 102 13.17 13.29 -11.61
N GLU A 103 14.48 13.20 -11.81
CA GLU A 103 15.15 12.11 -12.54
C GLU A 103 15.61 11.01 -11.60
N SER A 104 15.76 9.78 -12.11
CA SER A 104 16.32 8.68 -11.32
C SER A 104 17.64 9.10 -10.67
N THR A 105 17.86 8.64 -9.43
CA THR A 105 19.06 8.92 -8.65
C THR A 105 19.83 7.61 -8.43
N PRO A 106 20.45 7.04 -9.48
CA PRO A 106 21.17 5.78 -9.33
C PRO A 106 22.31 5.95 -8.33
N LEU A 107 22.57 4.89 -7.54
CA LEU A 107 23.61 4.92 -6.51
C LEU A 107 25.00 5.26 -7.08
N SER A 108 25.25 4.95 -8.36
CA SER A 108 26.49 5.28 -9.06
C SER A 108 26.75 6.79 -9.20
N GLN A 109 25.69 7.60 -9.20
CA GLN A 109 25.76 9.06 -9.30
C GLN A 109 25.69 9.75 -7.92
N ALA A 110 25.40 9.01 -6.86
CA ALA A 110 25.34 9.57 -5.51
C ALA A 110 26.76 9.86 -4.96
N PRO A 111 26.95 10.94 -4.18
CA PRO A 111 28.24 11.23 -3.54
C PRO A 111 28.73 10.06 -2.67
N GLY A 112 29.90 9.50 -3.00
CA GLY A 112 30.45 8.31 -2.31
C GLY A 112 29.75 6.99 -2.65
N GLY A 113 28.74 6.99 -3.52
CA GLY A 113 27.97 5.79 -3.86
C GLY A 113 28.79 4.70 -4.56
N ALA A 114 29.83 5.08 -5.30
CA ALA A 114 30.76 4.14 -5.95
C ALA A 114 31.44 3.16 -4.98
N GLU A 115 31.57 3.51 -3.69
CA GLU A 115 32.12 2.62 -2.67
C GLU A 115 31.24 1.38 -2.44
N TYR A 116 29.92 1.53 -2.62
CA TYR A 116 28.94 0.46 -2.48
C TYR A 116 28.81 -0.40 -3.74
N LEU A 117 29.44 -0.04 -4.85
CA LEU A 117 29.28 -0.70 -6.16
C LEU A 117 30.50 -1.51 -6.60
N ARG A 118 31.37 -1.90 -5.68
CA ARG A 118 32.62 -2.67 -5.93
C ARG A 118 32.42 -4.19 -5.99
N ASP A 119 31.20 -4.65 -6.23
CA ASP A 119 30.89 -6.08 -6.33
C ASP A 119 31.52 -6.71 -7.60
N PRO A 120 31.93 -8.00 -7.57
CA PRO A 120 32.45 -8.68 -8.74
C PRO A 120 31.46 -8.69 -9.92
N PRO A 121 31.90 -8.48 -11.18
CA PRO A 121 31.01 -8.44 -12.33
C PRO A 121 30.12 -9.69 -12.47
N GLN A 122 30.67 -10.87 -12.19
CA GLN A 122 29.93 -12.14 -12.26
C GLN A 122 28.81 -12.22 -11.21
N LEU A 123 28.99 -11.58 -10.06
CA LEU A 123 27.97 -11.51 -9.02
C LEU A 123 26.83 -10.56 -9.42
N VAL A 124 27.17 -9.44 -10.07
CA VAL A 124 26.18 -8.50 -10.61
C VAL A 124 25.39 -9.13 -11.75
N GLU A 125 26.05 -9.83 -12.68
CA GLU A 125 25.40 -10.55 -13.76
C GLU A 125 24.47 -11.64 -13.23
N ARG A 126 24.90 -12.40 -12.20
CA ARG A 126 24.01 -13.32 -11.50
C ARG A 126 22.80 -12.61 -10.91
N GLY A 127 23.01 -11.45 -10.28
CA GLY A 127 21.93 -10.64 -9.72
C GLY A 127 20.89 -10.23 -10.76
N LYS A 128 21.34 -9.81 -11.96
CA LYS A 128 20.48 -9.52 -13.11
C LYS A 128 19.63 -10.74 -13.51
N ILE A 129 20.26 -11.91 -13.62
CA ILE A 129 19.56 -13.17 -13.96
C ILE A 129 18.48 -13.52 -12.92
N ILE A 130 18.80 -13.39 -11.63
CA ILE A 130 17.82 -13.64 -10.57
C ILE A 130 16.68 -12.62 -10.63
N PHE A 131 16.99 -11.35 -10.84
CA PHE A 131 15.96 -10.31 -11.00
C PHE A 131 15.03 -10.61 -12.19
N ALA A 132 15.60 -11.00 -13.34
CA ALA A 132 14.83 -11.37 -14.52
C ALA A 132 13.82 -12.49 -14.25
N ARG A 133 14.26 -13.53 -13.54
CA ARG A 133 13.44 -14.72 -13.25
C ARG A 133 12.36 -14.49 -12.19
N HIS A 134 12.57 -13.58 -11.25
CA HIS A 134 11.75 -13.50 -10.03
C HIS A 134 11.09 -12.14 -9.79
N CYS A 135 11.52 -11.09 -10.49
CA CYS A 135 11.11 -9.71 -10.17
C CYS A 135 10.67 -8.94 -11.41
N ALA A 136 11.33 -9.12 -12.55
CA ALA A 136 11.14 -8.28 -13.73
C ALA A 136 9.72 -8.36 -14.33
N GLN A 137 8.98 -9.45 -14.10
CA GLN A 137 7.60 -9.54 -14.56
C GLN A 137 6.71 -8.43 -14.01
N CYS A 138 6.88 -8.07 -12.73
CA CYS A 138 6.14 -6.98 -12.11
C CYS A 138 6.95 -5.67 -12.11
N HIS A 139 8.27 -5.76 -11.89
CA HIS A 139 9.16 -4.61 -11.67
C HIS A 139 9.94 -4.19 -12.92
N SER A 140 9.34 -4.30 -14.11
CA SER A 140 9.89 -3.77 -15.36
C SER A 140 8.74 -3.22 -16.19
N SER A 141 8.91 -2.05 -16.78
CA SER A 141 7.98 -1.57 -17.82
C SER A 141 8.35 -2.11 -19.20
N LYS A 142 9.58 -2.63 -19.36
CA LYS A 142 10.00 -3.38 -20.54
C LYS A 142 9.56 -4.83 -20.37
N HIS A 143 8.88 -5.38 -21.37
CA HIS A 143 8.43 -6.78 -21.38
C HIS A 143 8.88 -7.48 -22.67
N PRO A 144 9.14 -8.80 -22.62
CA PRO A 144 9.28 -9.63 -23.82
C PRO A 144 8.05 -9.57 -24.73
N ASP A 145 8.20 -10.08 -25.95
CA ASP A 145 7.10 -10.21 -26.90
C ASP A 145 5.91 -10.98 -26.27
N PRO A 146 4.70 -10.38 -26.22
CA PRO A 146 3.54 -11.00 -25.57
C PRO A 146 3.05 -12.27 -26.28
N SER A 147 3.51 -12.55 -27.51
CA SER A 147 3.21 -13.80 -28.21
C SER A 147 3.97 -15.02 -27.66
N ILE A 148 5.01 -14.79 -26.83
CA ILE A 148 5.76 -15.87 -26.17
C ILE A 148 4.89 -16.46 -25.05
N THR A 149 4.34 -17.65 -25.29
CA THR A 149 3.45 -18.36 -24.35
C THR A 149 4.12 -19.53 -23.64
N ASP A 150 5.24 -20.02 -24.16
CA ASP A 150 6.01 -21.08 -23.51
C ASP A 150 6.75 -20.50 -22.28
N PRO A 151 6.55 -21.07 -21.07
CA PRO A 151 7.13 -20.51 -19.84
C PRO A 151 8.66 -20.45 -19.84
N GLU A 152 9.34 -21.41 -20.46
CA GLU A 152 10.80 -21.43 -20.47
C GLU A 152 11.38 -20.43 -21.46
N GLN A 153 10.75 -20.29 -22.64
CA GLN A 153 11.09 -19.23 -23.59
C GLN A 153 10.83 -17.85 -23.00
N LEU A 154 9.72 -17.65 -22.30
CA LEU A 154 9.41 -16.39 -21.62
C LEU A 154 10.47 -16.07 -20.56
N ARG A 155 10.88 -17.08 -19.77
CA ARG A 155 11.94 -16.95 -18.78
C ARG A 155 13.26 -16.50 -19.42
N LEU A 156 13.67 -17.13 -20.52
CA LEU A 156 14.89 -16.77 -21.26
C LEU A 156 14.80 -15.36 -21.87
N ALA A 157 13.64 -14.97 -22.39
CA ALA A 157 13.43 -13.65 -22.98
C ALA A 157 13.54 -12.53 -21.92
N TYR A 158 13.02 -12.75 -20.70
CA TYR A 158 13.27 -11.83 -19.59
C TYR A 158 14.75 -11.74 -19.20
N GLU A 159 15.50 -12.86 -19.24
CA GLU A 159 16.94 -12.83 -18.97
C GLU A 159 17.70 -11.98 -19.99
N GLU A 160 17.43 -12.21 -21.28
CA GLU A 160 18.02 -11.42 -22.37
C GLU A 160 17.72 -9.93 -22.19
N LEU A 161 16.46 -9.60 -21.89
CA LEU A 161 16.02 -8.23 -21.65
C LEU A 161 16.75 -7.56 -20.48
N VAL A 162 16.87 -8.22 -19.32
CA VAL A 162 17.52 -7.62 -18.14
C VAL A 162 19.05 -7.56 -18.27
N LEU A 163 19.63 -8.49 -19.04
CA LEU A 163 21.06 -8.50 -19.33
C LEU A 163 21.47 -7.43 -20.34
N SER A 164 20.53 -6.89 -21.12
CA SER A 164 20.81 -5.84 -22.09
C SER A 164 21.49 -4.61 -21.44
N PRO A 165 22.42 -3.95 -22.14
CA PRO A 165 23.15 -2.80 -21.60
C PRO A 165 22.22 -1.60 -21.34
N ASP A 166 21.15 -1.48 -22.12
CA ASP A 166 20.14 -0.43 -22.08
C ASP A 166 18.93 -0.79 -21.20
N PHE A 167 18.97 -1.89 -20.43
CA PHE A 167 17.80 -2.36 -19.66
C PHE A 167 17.21 -1.27 -18.74
N LEU A 168 18.06 -0.42 -18.14
CA LEU A 168 17.66 0.66 -17.24
C LEU A 168 17.27 1.95 -17.98
N GLU A 169 17.62 2.10 -19.26
CA GLU A 169 17.26 3.25 -20.07
C GLU A 169 15.76 3.18 -20.39
N ASP A 170 14.99 4.24 -20.12
CA ASP A 170 13.53 4.28 -20.31
C ASP A 170 12.76 3.13 -19.65
N ASN A 171 13.29 2.59 -18.55
CA ASN A 171 12.61 1.57 -17.76
C ASN A 171 12.15 2.16 -16.43
N PHE A 172 10.85 2.07 -16.20
CA PHE A 172 10.20 2.54 -15.00
C PHE A 172 10.41 1.65 -13.77
N LEU A 173 10.91 0.43 -14.00
CA LEU A 173 11.08 -0.61 -12.99
C LEU A 173 9.78 -0.93 -12.22
N SER A 174 8.66 -0.87 -12.93
CA SER A 174 7.32 -1.27 -12.53
C SER A 174 6.48 -1.46 -13.81
N ASP A 175 5.55 -2.39 -13.78
CA ASP A 175 4.53 -2.58 -14.81
C ASP A 175 3.29 -1.70 -14.56
N ASP A 176 3.16 -1.10 -13.36
CA ASP A 176 1.99 -0.35 -12.88
C ASP A 176 0.67 -1.15 -12.93
N TRP A 177 0.75 -2.48 -13.03
CA TRP A 177 -0.43 -3.34 -13.09
C TRP A 177 -1.05 -3.51 -11.70
N ARG A 178 -2.34 -3.84 -11.68
CA ARG A 178 -3.08 -4.12 -10.45
C ARG A 178 -3.00 -5.60 -10.14
N TYR A 179 -2.34 -5.95 -9.03
CA TYR A 179 -2.24 -7.32 -8.56
C TYR A 179 -3.18 -7.57 -7.38
N PRO A 180 -3.89 -8.70 -7.36
CA PRO A 180 -4.73 -9.07 -6.24
C PRO A 180 -3.86 -9.38 -5.02
N ILE A 181 -4.29 -8.94 -3.85
CA ILE A 181 -3.56 -9.17 -2.60
C ILE A 181 -3.49 -10.66 -2.21
N THR A 182 -4.36 -11.50 -2.75
CA THR A 182 -4.27 -12.96 -2.62
C THR A 182 -3.00 -13.53 -3.26
N GLU A 183 -2.44 -12.85 -4.25
CA GLU A 183 -1.17 -13.21 -4.89
C GLU A 183 0.04 -12.64 -4.13
N ILE A 184 0.07 -11.32 -3.93
CA ILE A 184 1.23 -10.63 -3.33
C ILE A 184 1.31 -10.76 -1.80
N GLN A 185 0.18 -11.00 -1.13
CA GLN A 185 0.05 -11.35 0.29
C GLN A 185 0.60 -10.34 1.31
N THR A 186 0.92 -9.11 0.89
CA THR A 186 1.27 -8.01 1.79
C THR A 186 0.09 -7.63 2.68
N ASN A 187 0.30 -6.80 3.71
CA ASN A 187 -0.79 -6.46 4.63
C ASN A 187 -2.02 -5.86 3.90
N ALA A 188 -3.23 -6.29 4.25
CA ALA A 188 -4.44 -5.91 3.51
C ALA A 188 -5.04 -4.53 3.79
N ALA A 189 -4.63 -3.86 4.86
CA ALA A 189 -5.34 -2.68 5.36
C ALA A 189 -5.53 -1.59 4.31
N ARG A 190 -4.48 -1.27 3.54
CA ARG A 190 -4.51 -0.17 2.57
C ARG A 190 -5.30 -0.49 1.30
N ALA A 191 -5.29 -1.75 0.85
CA ALA A 191 -6.09 -2.22 -0.29
C ALA A 191 -7.60 -2.33 0.02
N LEU A 192 -7.99 -2.33 1.29
CA LEU A 192 -9.39 -2.47 1.71
C LEU A 192 -10.13 -1.15 1.94
N VAL A 193 -9.42 -0.02 1.87
CA VAL A 193 -9.99 1.31 2.13
C VAL A 193 -11.05 1.66 1.08
N PRO A 194 -12.30 1.97 1.48
CA PRO A 194 -13.39 2.22 0.54
C PRO A 194 -13.50 3.69 0.09
N ASN A 195 -12.65 4.60 0.59
CA ASN A 195 -12.82 6.05 0.41
C ASN A 195 -12.91 6.50 -1.06
N THR A 196 -12.33 5.74 -2.00
CA THR A 196 -12.39 6.00 -3.44
C THR A 196 -13.30 5.02 -4.19
N THR A 197 -14.23 4.37 -3.51
CA THR A 197 -15.25 3.54 -4.16
C THR A 197 -16.54 4.33 -4.32
N GLU A 198 -17.49 3.80 -5.09
CA GLU A 198 -18.81 4.41 -5.28
C GLU A 198 -19.48 4.73 -3.92
N GLY A 199 -20.12 5.89 -3.82
CA GLY A 199 -20.77 6.41 -2.63
C GLY A 199 -19.82 6.92 -1.54
N HIS A 200 -18.53 7.07 -1.81
CA HIS A 200 -17.54 7.52 -0.82
C HIS A 200 -16.87 8.85 -1.22
N ILE A 201 -16.26 9.50 -0.23
CA ILE A 201 -15.80 10.89 -0.31
C ILE A 201 -14.89 11.20 -1.52
N PHE A 202 -14.10 10.24 -1.99
CA PHE A 202 -13.17 10.40 -3.12
C PHE A 202 -13.58 9.58 -4.36
N GLU A 203 -14.86 9.25 -4.51
CA GLU A 203 -15.38 8.49 -5.65
C GLU A 203 -14.94 9.06 -7.01
N GLU A 204 -15.07 10.39 -7.19
CA GLU A 204 -14.70 11.08 -8.43
C GLU A 204 -13.18 11.21 -8.63
N PHE A 205 -12.38 10.81 -7.65
CA PHE A 205 -10.90 10.85 -7.69
C PHE A 205 -10.28 9.46 -7.95
N SER A 206 -11.04 8.56 -8.56
CA SER A 206 -10.60 7.21 -8.95
C SER A 206 -11.25 6.78 -10.24
N SER A 207 -10.59 5.90 -10.99
CA SER A 207 -11.09 5.48 -12.29
C SER A 207 -12.25 4.51 -12.18
N GLU A 208 -13.09 4.53 -13.21
CA GLU A 208 -14.18 3.57 -13.35
C GLU A 208 -13.64 2.14 -13.47
N SER A 209 -12.54 1.94 -14.21
CA SER A 209 -11.86 0.64 -14.32
C SER A 209 -11.42 0.07 -12.98
N TYR A 210 -10.99 0.91 -12.04
CA TYR A 210 -10.67 0.49 -10.67
C TYR A 210 -11.94 0.04 -9.94
N LYS A 211 -13.00 0.87 -9.96
CA LYS A 211 -14.27 0.59 -9.29
C LYS A 211 -14.99 -0.64 -9.87
N GLN A 212 -14.68 -1.05 -11.10
CA GLN A 212 -15.23 -2.25 -11.73
C GLN A 212 -14.43 -3.55 -11.48
N LEU A 213 -13.29 -3.49 -10.77
CA LEU A 213 -12.52 -4.70 -10.49
C LEU A 213 -13.37 -5.69 -9.66
N PRO A 214 -13.31 -6.99 -10.02
CA PRO A 214 -14.02 -8.03 -9.29
C PRO A 214 -13.44 -8.18 -7.88
N SER A 215 -14.07 -9.05 -7.07
CA SER A 215 -13.44 -9.48 -5.83
C SER A 215 -12.10 -10.17 -6.12
N ALA A 216 -11.06 -9.81 -5.37
CA ALA A 216 -9.75 -10.46 -5.42
C ALA A 216 -9.74 -11.86 -4.74
N GLY A 217 -10.91 -12.39 -4.36
CA GLY A 217 -11.08 -13.70 -3.72
C GLY A 217 -11.01 -13.64 -2.20
N THR A 218 -10.53 -14.73 -1.58
CA THR A 218 -10.48 -14.88 -0.13
C THR A 218 -9.04 -14.89 0.36
N LEU A 219 -8.73 -14.08 1.37
CA LEU A 219 -7.47 -14.19 2.11
C LEU A 219 -7.57 -15.31 3.13
N GLU A 220 -6.79 -16.36 2.91
CA GLU A 220 -6.74 -17.52 3.79
C GLU A 220 -5.60 -17.44 4.80
N GLY A 221 -5.76 -18.11 5.94
CA GLY A 221 -4.64 -18.31 6.88
C GLY A 221 -4.20 -17.05 7.63
N LEU A 222 -5.07 -16.05 7.78
CA LEU A 222 -4.77 -14.84 8.55
C LEU A 222 -4.59 -15.16 10.04
N PHE A 223 -3.69 -14.42 10.70
CA PHE A 223 -3.40 -14.63 12.11
C PHE A 223 -4.54 -14.12 12.99
N ASN A 224 -5.08 -14.99 13.84
CA ASN A 224 -6.11 -14.64 14.81
C ASN A 224 -5.48 -14.23 16.15
N PRO A 225 -5.55 -12.94 16.55
CA PRO A 225 -4.92 -12.49 17.77
C PRO A 225 -5.65 -12.92 19.05
N LEU A 226 -6.89 -13.39 18.96
CA LEU A 226 -7.71 -13.84 20.10
C LEU A 226 -7.67 -15.38 20.27
N ARG A 227 -7.46 -16.12 19.18
CA ARG A 227 -7.30 -17.58 19.15
C ARG A 227 -6.20 -17.97 18.15
N PRO A 228 -4.92 -17.91 18.52
CA PRO A 228 -3.80 -18.12 17.59
C PRO A 228 -3.80 -19.47 16.83
N TRP A 229 -4.51 -20.47 17.31
CA TRP A 229 -4.64 -21.79 16.69
C TRP A 229 -5.71 -21.83 15.59
N ASN A 230 -6.61 -20.84 15.55
CA ASN A 230 -7.76 -20.80 14.64
C ASN A 230 -7.54 -19.66 13.65
N ARG A 231 -6.97 -19.97 12.48
CA ARG A 231 -6.73 -18.98 11.42
C ARG A 231 -8.04 -18.37 10.93
N ILE A 232 -7.96 -17.13 10.43
CA ILE A 232 -9.09 -16.38 9.88
C ILE A 232 -9.02 -16.46 8.36
N SER A 233 -10.19 -16.61 7.74
CA SER A 233 -10.41 -16.38 6.32
C SER A 233 -11.20 -15.08 6.16
N PHE A 234 -10.90 -14.31 5.13
CA PHE A 234 -11.55 -13.02 4.89
C PHE A 234 -11.84 -12.83 3.41
N ASP A 235 -13.12 -12.73 3.06
CA ASP A 235 -13.57 -12.49 1.69
C ASP A 235 -13.32 -11.03 1.33
N LEU A 236 -12.52 -10.83 0.28
CA LEU A 236 -12.22 -9.50 -0.22
C LEU A 236 -13.44 -8.96 -0.96
N PRO A 237 -13.89 -7.75 -0.66
CA PRO A 237 -14.99 -7.17 -1.39
C PRO A 237 -14.60 -6.85 -2.84
N ALA A 238 -15.57 -6.90 -3.76
CA ALA A 238 -15.42 -6.30 -5.08
C ALA A 238 -15.41 -4.76 -5.02
N GLY A 239 -15.27 -4.12 -6.18
CA GLY A 239 -15.38 -2.67 -6.31
C GLY A 239 -14.04 -1.95 -6.19
N GLY A 240 -12.98 -2.53 -6.74
CA GLY A 240 -11.61 -1.98 -6.66
C GLY A 240 -10.80 -2.38 -5.44
N ARG A 241 -11.44 -2.91 -4.39
CA ARG A 241 -10.76 -3.30 -3.15
C ARG A 241 -9.99 -4.61 -3.32
N GLY A 242 -8.90 -4.75 -2.55
CA GLY A 242 -8.06 -5.94 -2.55
C GLY A 242 -6.96 -5.95 -3.61
N TYR A 243 -6.66 -4.80 -4.25
CA TYR A 243 -5.61 -4.69 -5.27
C TYR A 243 -4.56 -3.65 -4.90
N TYR A 244 -3.30 -3.98 -5.16
CA TYR A 244 -2.17 -3.05 -5.10
C TYR A 244 -1.57 -2.87 -6.49
N ARG A 245 -0.89 -1.74 -6.70
CA ARG A 245 -0.05 -1.50 -7.88
C ARG A 245 1.40 -1.79 -7.56
N THR A 246 2.16 -2.19 -8.57
CA THR A 246 3.58 -2.50 -8.39
C THR A 246 4.37 -1.22 -8.12
N PRO A 247 5.05 -1.07 -6.97
CA PRO A 247 5.91 0.08 -6.73
C PRO A 247 7.13 0.05 -7.66
N SER A 248 7.52 1.21 -8.18
CA SER A 248 8.76 1.35 -8.94
C SER A 248 9.98 1.08 -8.06
N LEU A 249 10.98 0.36 -8.61
CA LEU A 249 12.27 0.13 -7.96
C LEU A 249 13.34 1.15 -8.33
N ILE A 250 13.00 2.21 -9.08
CA ILE A 250 13.94 3.29 -9.38
C ILE A 250 14.54 3.82 -8.08
N SER A 251 15.88 3.80 -8.00
CA SER A 251 16.59 4.27 -6.81
C SER A 251 16.16 3.58 -5.51
N MET A 252 15.82 2.28 -5.57
CA MET A 252 15.38 1.48 -4.42
C MET A 252 16.33 1.58 -3.20
N TRP A 253 17.61 1.85 -3.45
CA TRP A 253 18.63 2.09 -2.42
C TRP A 253 18.33 3.29 -1.50
N ALA A 254 17.55 4.27 -1.97
CA ALA A 254 17.25 5.51 -1.25
C ALA A 254 15.84 5.54 -0.64
N THR A 255 14.97 4.57 -0.97
CA THR A 255 13.53 4.63 -0.67
C THR A 255 13.06 3.71 0.45
N ALA A 256 13.97 2.91 1.04
CA ALA A 256 13.65 2.14 2.24
C ALA A 256 13.14 3.05 3.38
N PRO A 257 12.20 2.60 4.23
CA PRO A 257 11.66 1.22 4.35
C PRO A 257 10.74 0.77 3.19
N TYR A 258 10.53 -0.54 3.07
CA TYR A 258 9.70 -1.15 2.02
C TYR A 258 8.34 -1.64 2.53
N LEU A 259 7.50 -2.03 1.55
CA LEU A 259 6.06 -2.28 1.65
C LEU A 259 5.26 -1.00 1.86
N HIS A 260 3.96 -1.05 1.53
CA HIS A 260 3.05 0.10 1.53
C HIS A 260 2.83 0.77 2.90
N ASN A 261 3.32 0.13 3.97
CA ASN A 261 3.20 0.55 5.37
C ASN A 261 4.57 0.69 6.06
N ASP A 262 5.66 0.79 5.29
CA ASP A 262 7.03 1.01 5.77
C ASP A 262 7.52 -0.03 6.79
N SER A 263 6.96 -1.24 6.74
CA SER A 263 7.18 -2.27 7.75
C SER A 263 8.48 -3.08 7.53
N LEU A 264 9.05 -3.04 6.33
CA LEU A 264 10.33 -3.70 5.99
C LEU A 264 11.47 -2.70 5.90
N GLY A 265 11.96 -2.33 7.06
CA GLY A 265 13.12 -1.47 7.20
C GLY A 265 13.03 -0.68 8.49
N ARG A 266 14.09 0.01 8.84
CA ARG A 266 14.14 0.96 9.94
C ARG A 266 13.86 2.34 9.35
N PRO A 267 12.97 3.13 9.96
CA PRO A 267 12.91 4.55 9.66
C PRO A 267 14.28 5.15 10.00
N ASN A 268 15.05 5.53 8.99
CA ASN A 268 16.30 6.24 9.20
C ASN A 268 16.09 7.72 8.90
N GLN A 269 16.38 8.57 9.89
CA GLN A 269 16.34 10.03 9.70
C GLN A 269 17.67 10.61 9.19
N ASP A 270 18.67 9.76 8.96
CA ASP A 270 19.90 10.15 8.28
C ASP A 270 19.71 10.15 6.75
N PRO A 271 19.71 11.34 6.09
CA PRO A 271 19.53 11.43 4.65
C PRO A 271 20.83 11.18 3.87
N SER A 272 21.97 10.95 4.54
CA SER A 272 23.25 10.68 3.89
C SER A 272 23.21 9.38 3.06
N VAL A 273 24.12 9.24 2.09
CA VAL A 273 24.24 8.00 1.32
C VAL A 273 24.49 6.80 2.24
N GLY A 274 25.31 6.96 3.28
CA GLY A 274 25.52 5.91 4.29
C GLY A 274 24.24 5.52 5.02
N GLY A 275 23.51 6.51 5.53
CA GLY A 275 22.23 6.29 6.20
C GLY A 275 21.19 5.60 5.31
N ARG A 276 21.08 6.00 4.05
CA ARG A 276 20.19 5.37 3.06
C ARG A 276 20.60 3.95 2.74
N MET A 277 21.90 3.69 2.54
CA MET A 277 22.41 2.34 2.31
C MET A 277 22.18 1.41 3.50
N GLU A 278 22.33 1.89 4.74
CA GLU A 278 21.99 1.09 5.93
C GLU A 278 20.51 0.73 5.97
N ALA A 279 19.61 1.65 5.61
CA ALA A 279 18.18 1.38 5.52
C ALA A 279 17.84 0.40 4.38
N PHE A 280 18.46 0.56 3.21
CA PHE A 280 18.35 -0.38 2.08
C PHE A 280 18.75 -1.79 2.49
N TYR A 281 19.94 -1.96 3.07
CA TYR A 281 20.44 -3.30 3.43
C TYR A 281 19.54 -4.00 4.45
N GLU A 282 19.06 -3.27 5.45
CA GLU A 282 18.20 -3.87 6.47
C GLU A 282 16.77 -4.13 5.94
N GLY A 283 16.23 -3.27 5.08
CA GLY A 283 14.98 -3.48 4.36
C GLY A 283 15.02 -4.68 3.41
N VAL A 284 16.04 -4.76 2.54
CA VAL A 284 16.17 -5.85 1.55
C VAL A 284 16.53 -7.18 2.21
N TRP A 285 17.28 -7.14 3.33
CA TRP A 285 17.50 -8.31 4.17
C TRP A 285 16.17 -8.85 4.70
N LYS A 286 15.32 -8.00 5.27
CA LYS A 286 13.99 -8.42 5.73
C LYS A 286 13.10 -8.87 4.57
N LEU A 287 13.23 -8.28 3.39
CA LEU A 287 12.50 -8.68 2.19
C LEU A 287 12.83 -10.14 1.82
N LEU A 288 14.12 -10.49 1.69
CA LEU A 288 14.60 -11.79 1.23
C LEU A 288 14.75 -12.85 2.34
N TRP A 289 14.79 -12.45 3.61
CA TRP A 289 14.79 -13.35 4.78
C TRP A 289 13.61 -13.06 5.71
N PRO A 290 12.40 -13.61 5.43
CA PRO A 290 11.21 -13.38 6.24
C PRO A 290 11.38 -13.73 7.73
N LYS A 291 12.29 -14.65 8.06
CA LYS A 291 12.60 -15.01 9.47
C LYS A 291 13.23 -13.86 10.26
N ALA A 292 13.79 -12.85 9.60
CA ALA A 292 14.34 -11.64 10.23
C ALA A 292 13.27 -10.59 10.54
N ARG A 293 12.04 -10.76 10.02
CA ARG A 293 10.90 -9.87 10.26
C ARG A 293 10.34 -10.06 11.68
N GLN A 294 9.57 -9.09 12.15
CA GLN A 294 8.93 -9.15 13.46
C GLN A 294 7.75 -10.13 13.50
N GLY A 295 7.04 -10.31 12.38
CA GLY A 295 5.91 -11.24 12.29
C GLY A 295 4.82 -10.88 13.30
N ILE A 296 4.44 -11.80 14.20
CA ILE A 296 3.42 -11.52 15.23
C ILE A 296 3.79 -10.30 16.11
N ARG A 297 5.08 -9.97 16.25
CA ARG A 297 5.53 -8.80 17.01
C ARG A 297 5.27 -7.47 16.29
N SER A 298 5.02 -7.48 14.98
CA SER A 298 4.65 -6.26 14.22
C SER A 298 3.22 -5.80 14.48
N ILE A 299 2.38 -6.65 15.11
CA ILE A 299 1.00 -6.28 15.46
C ILE A 299 1.02 -5.08 16.42
N LYS A 300 0.48 -3.95 15.96
CA LYS A 300 0.29 -2.75 16.78
C LYS A 300 -0.68 -3.05 17.92
N ARG A 301 -0.25 -2.81 19.16
CA ARG A 301 -1.02 -3.12 20.37
C ARG A 301 -1.06 -1.96 21.34
N THR A 302 -2.15 -1.84 22.08
CA THR A 302 -2.24 -0.93 23.23
C THR A 302 -1.12 -1.26 24.23
N GLN A 303 -0.51 -0.22 24.80
CA GLN A 303 0.56 -0.38 25.80
C GLN A 303 0.00 -0.49 27.23
N THR A 304 -1.10 0.21 27.49
CA THR A 304 -1.82 0.25 28.76
C THR A 304 -3.30 -0.02 28.53
N ALA A 305 -4.07 -0.17 29.61
CA ALA A 305 -5.53 -0.12 29.51
C ALA A 305 -5.96 1.27 29.04
N SER A 306 -6.82 1.33 28.04
CA SER A 306 -7.19 2.57 27.35
C SER A 306 -8.71 2.68 27.22
N VAL A 307 -9.22 3.90 27.26
CA VAL A 307 -10.62 4.19 26.94
C VAL A 307 -10.76 4.19 25.42
N LEU A 308 -11.73 3.44 24.89
CA LEU A 308 -12.10 3.58 23.49
C LEU A 308 -12.85 4.89 23.29
N THR A 309 -12.44 5.69 22.31
CA THR A 309 -13.09 6.95 21.95
C THR A 309 -13.66 6.92 20.55
N ASP A 310 -14.65 7.77 20.28
CA ASP A 310 -15.06 8.10 18.92
C ASP A 310 -14.01 8.99 18.21
N SER A 311 -14.29 9.37 16.97
CA SER A 311 -13.43 10.24 16.15
C SER A 311 -13.29 11.67 16.67
N LEU A 312 -14.14 12.10 17.61
CA LEU A 312 -14.09 13.40 18.28
C LEU A 312 -13.38 13.31 19.64
N GLY A 313 -12.93 12.12 20.05
CA GLY A 313 -12.28 11.90 21.33
C GLY A 313 -13.25 11.69 22.50
N ASN A 314 -14.56 11.58 22.25
CA ASN A 314 -15.51 11.28 23.32
C ASN A 314 -15.43 9.80 23.71
N PRO A 315 -15.45 9.46 25.01
CA PRO A 315 -15.50 8.07 25.45
C PRO A 315 -16.71 7.32 24.89
N VAL A 316 -16.47 6.12 24.36
CA VAL A 316 -17.54 5.18 24.00
C VAL A 316 -18.14 4.62 25.28
N MET A 317 -19.39 4.96 25.55
CA MET A 317 -20.06 4.63 26.81
C MET A 317 -20.78 3.28 26.73
N VAL A 318 -20.64 2.49 27.80
CA VAL A 318 -21.31 1.20 27.99
C VAL A 318 -22.41 1.35 29.04
N PRO A 319 -23.69 1.10 28.68
CA PRO A 319 -24.79 1.09 29.64
C PRO A 319 -24.62 -0.01 30.71
N ARG A 320 -25.05 0.26 31.94
CA ARG A 320 -25.07 -0.71 33.03
C ARG A 320 -26.49 -0.98 33.52
N PRO A 321 -26.75 -2.15 34.12
CA PRO A 321 -28.09 -2.49 34.64
C PRO A 321 -28.64 -1.50 35.67
N GLN A 322 -27.77 -0.76 36.36
CA GLN A 322 -28.12 0.21 37.41
C GLN A 322 -28.52 1.59 36.85
N GLY A 323 -28.61 1.74 35.53
CA GLY A 323 -28.97 2.99 34.85
C GLY A 323 -27.82 3.97 34.66
N ASN A 324 -26.63 3.70 35.21
CA ASN A 324 -25.42 4.47 34.91
C ASN A 324 -24.71 3.92 33.65
N ALA A 325 -23.74 4.69 33.13
CA ALA A 325 -22.89 4.27 32.03
C ALA A 325 -21.42 4.44 32.42
N SER A 326 -20.56 3.57 31.90
CA SER A 326 -19.11 3.64 32.12
C SER A 326 -18.37 3.56 30.79
N PRO A 327 -17.21 4.20 30.62
CA PRO A 327 -16.40 4.06 29.42
C PRO A 327 -16.06 2.60 29.09
N LEU A 328 -16.00 2.27 27.81
CA LEU A 328 -15.47 0.99 27.33
C LEU A 328 -13.96 0.97 27.51
N ILE A 329 -13.47 0.08 28.37
CA ILE A 329 -12.04 -0.07 28.64
C ILE A 329 -11.48 -1.21 27.79
N VAL A 330 -10.50 -0.86 26.94
CA VAL A 330 -9.70 -1.79 26.15
C VAL A 330 -8.45 -2.16 26.96
N PRO A 331 -8.18 -3.45 27.24
CA PRO A 331 -7.00 -3.87 28.00
C PRO A 331 -5.69 -3.53 27.29
N ALA A 332 -4.60 -3.47 28.06
CA ALA A 332 -3.25 -3.47 27.50
C ALA A 332 -3.02 -4.70 26.60
N ARG A 333 -2.12 -4.58 25.63
CA ARG A 333 -1.72 -5.61 24.66
C ARG A 333 -2.83 -6.02 23.69
N THR A 334 -3.92 -5.25 23.59
CA THR A 334 -4.99 -5.49 22.62
C THR A 334 -4.56 -4.98 21.24
N PRO A 335 -4.71 -5.78 20.16
CA PRO A 335 -4.43 -5.30 18.80
C PRO A 335 -5.26 -4.05 18.46
N VAL A 336 -4.59 -2.99 18.01
CA VAL A 336 -5.24 -1.71 17.69
C VAL A 336 -6.23 -1.87 16.54
N ASN A 337 -5.83 -2.59 15.49
CA ASN A 337 -6.65 -2.80 14.29
C ASN A 337 -7.92 -3.63 14.57
N LEU A 338 -8.07 -4.23 15.76
CA LEU A 338 -9.29 -4.92 16.15
C LEU A 338 -10.48 -3.95 16.22
N PHE A 339 -10.23 -2.73 16.69
CA PHE A 339 -11.23 -1.67 16.77
C PHE A 339 -11.07 -0.65 15.64
N ALA A 340 -9.85 -0.36 15.18
CA ALA A 340 -9.64 0.65 14.14
C ALA A 340 -10.22 0.28 12.77
N ASN A 341 -10.43 -1.02 12.51
CA ASN A 341 -11.03 -1.52 11.26
C ASN A 341 -12.53 -1.82 11.40
N LEU A 342 -13.20 -1.33 12.44
CA LEU A 342 -14.65 -1.43 12.58
C LEU A 342 -15.34 -0.31 11.81
N HIS A 343 -16.53 -0.59 11.31
CA HIS A 343 -17.44 0.50 10.98
C HIS A 343 -17.97 1.15 12.25
N PRO A 344 -18.14 2.48 12.28
CA PRO A 344 -18.78 3.15 13.43
C PRO A 344 -20.17 2.60 13.78
N LEU A 345 -20.98 2.21 12.79
CA LEU A 345 -22.31 1.62 13.05
C LEU A 345 -22.25 0.26 13.77
N ASP A 346 -21.16 -0.48 13.58
CA ASP A 346 -20.97 -1.83 14.12
C ASP A 346 -20.54 -1.76 15.60
N LEU A 347 -20.10 -0.58 16.07
CA LEU A 347 -19.66 -0.35 17.44
C LEU A 347 -20.77 -0.61 18.47
N ARG A 348 -22.04 -0.38 18.11
CA ARG A 348 -23.18 -0.65 18.99
C ARG A 348 -23.26 -2.12 19.42
N GLU A 349 -22.89 -3.04 18.53
CA GLU A 349 -22.90 -4.48 18.79
C GLU A 349 -21.74 -4.88 19.69
N VAL A 350 -20.58 -4.25 19.50
CA VAL A 350 -19.41 -4.41 20.37
C VAL A 350 -19.71 -3.90 21.78
N VAL A 351 -20.36 -2.73 21.90
CA VAL A 351 -20.81 -2.17 23.20
C VAL A 351 -21.85 -3.07 23.86
N ALA A 352 -22.83 -3.59 23.10
CA ALA A 352 -23.82 -4.52 23.62
C ALA A 352 -23.15 -5.82 24.15
N ALA A 353 -22.22 -6.39 23.39
CA ALA A 353 -21.45 -7.56 23.82
C ALA A 353 -20.63 -7.28 25.09
N TYR A 354 -20.03 -6.08 25.19
CA TYR A 354 -19.33 -5.65 26.40
C TYR A 354 -20.29 -5.54 27.59
N ALA A 355 -21.44 -4.90 27.42
CA ALA A 355 -22.42 -4.68 28.48
C ALA A 355 -22.96 -6.02 29.03
N GLN A 356 -23.21 -6.97 28.14
CA GLN A 356 -23.81 -8.27 28.49
C GLN A 356 -22.78 -9.25 29.08
N SER A 357 -21.59 -9.34 28.49
CA SER A 357 -20.65 -10.44 28.73
C SER A 357 -19.20 -9.98 28.97
N GLY A 358 -18.97 -8.67 29.09
CA GLY A 358 -17.67 -8.08 29.37
C GLY A 358 -16.72 -8.01 28.17
N ILE A 359 -15.51 -7.52 28.44
CA ILE A 359 -14.51 -7.21 27.41
C ILE A 359 -14.17 -8.39 26.50
N ARG A 360 -14.12 -9.63 27.01
CA ARG A 360 -13.79 -10.79 26.18
C ARG A 360 -14.80 -10.96 25.04
N ALA A 361 -16.10 -10.85 25.33
CA ALA A 361 -17.14 -10.93 24.32
C ALA A 361 -17.05 -9.77 23.32
N ALA A 362 -16.78 -8.55 23.81
CA ALA A 362 -16.57 -7.38 22.96
C ALA A 362 -15.40 -7.56 21.98
N LEU A 363 -14.27 -8.13 22.42
CA LEU A 363 -13.13 -8.43 21.54
C LEU A 363 -13.49 -9.44 20.44
N PHE A 364 -14.20 -10.51 20.78
CA PHE A 364 -14.64 -11.49 19.77
C PHE A 364 -15.65 -10.88 18.78
N LYS A 365 -16.60 -10.07 19.27
CA LYS A 365 -17.55 -9.34 18.42
C LYS A 365 -16.84 -8.32 17.51
N ALA A 366 -15.82 -7.63 18.01
CA ALA A 366 -15.01 -6.72 17.21
C ALA A 366 -14.19 -7.46 16.13
N LEU A 367 -13.74 -8.69 16.40
CA LEU A 367 -13.06 -9.51 15.38
C LEU A 367 -14.03 -9.96 14.29
N GLU A 368 -15.23 -10.39 14.67
CA GLU A 368 -16.30 -10.83 13.76
C GLU A 368 -16.73 -9.71 12.80
N LEU A 369 -16.80 -8.47 13.30
CA LEU A 369 -17.21 -7.29 12.53
C LEU A 369 -16.03 -6.55 11.87
N ASN A 370 -14.83 -7.11 11.92
CA ASN A 370 -13.63 -6.44 11.43
C ASN A 370 -13.59 -6.40 9.89
N ARG A 371 -13.43 -5.21 9.30
CA ARG A 371 -13.42 -5.02 7.85
C ARG A 371 -12.06 -5.25 7.18
N GLY A 372 -11.04 -5.66 7.94
CA GLY A 372 -9.71 -5.99 7.43
C GLY A 372 -8.90 -6.72 8.49
N PRO A 373 -9.19 -8.00 8.79
CA PRO A 373 -8.61 -8.75 9.90
C PRO A 373 -7.19 -9.27 9.61
N ASP A 374 -6.35 -8.45 8.97
CA ASP A 374 -4.94 -8.73 8.72
C ASP A 374 -4.05 -7.90 9.66
N PHE A 375 -3.64 -8.54 10.75
CA PHE A 375 -2.98 -7.87 11.88
C PHE A 375 -1.46 -7.81 11.77
N ILE A 376 -0.84 -8.68 10.97
CA ILE A 376 0.63 -8.72 10.84
C ILE A 376 1.03 -7.68 9.80
N GLU A 377 1.77 -6.66 10.22
CA GLU A 377 2.08 -5.50 9.39
C GLU A 377 3.15 -5.83 8.32
N ASP A 378 4.10 -6.71 8.65
CA ASP A 378 5.30 -7.02 7.85
C ASP A 378 5.22 -8.35 7.08
N ARG A 379 4.02 -8.89 6.84
CA ARG A 379 3.84 -10.14 6.07
C ARG A 379 3.86 -9.88 4.55
N GLY A 380 3.99 -10.97 3.79
CA GLY A 380 3.79 -10.98 2.34
C GLY A 380 5.03 -10.67 1.51
N HIS A 381 4.82 -10.62 0.20
CA HIS A 381 5.86 -10.40 -0.80
C HIS A 381 7.04 -11.38 -0.61
N TYR A 382 6.76 -12.67 -0.80
CA TYR A 382 7.71 -13.76 -0.55
C TYR A 382 8.55 -14.16 -1.78
N TYR A 383 8.47 -13.41 -2.87
CA TYR A 383 9.29 -13.62 -4.07
C TYR A 383 10.78 -13.58 -3.72
N GLY A 384 11.53 -14.58 -4.19
CA GLY A 384 12.96 -14.73 -3.95
C GLY A 384 13.35 -15.20 -2.54
N THR A 385 12.39 -15.53 -1.67
CA THR A 385 12.69 -15.95 -0.28
C THR A 385 13.18 -17.39 -0.16
N ASP A 386 12.93 -18.21 -1.18
CA ASP A 386 13.36 -19.60 -1.36
C ASP A 386 14.76 -19.72 -1.99
N LEU A 387 15.28 -18.64 -2.55
CA LEU A 387 16.61 -18.57 -3.15
C LEU A 387 17.72 -18.96 -2.16
N SER A 388 18.82 -19.48 -2.70
CA SER A 388 20.05 -19.70 -1.93
C SER A 388 20.57 -18.38 -1.34
N ASN A 389 21.31 -18.43 -0.23
CA ASN A 389 21.91 -17.22 0.34
C ASN A 389 22.82 -16.52 -0.69
N TRP A 390 23.52 -17.28 -1.53
CA TRP A 390 24.38 -16.73 -2.57
C TRP A 390 23.56 -15.97 -3.63
N ASP A 391 22.46 -16.54 -4.11
CA ASP A 391 21.57 -15.88 -5.07
C ASP A 391 20.88 -14.63 -4.49
N LYS A 392 20.50 -14.67 -3.21
CA LYS A 392 19.96 -13.49 -2.52
C LYS A 392 20.98 -12.35 -2.46
N TRP A 393 22.24 -12.67 -2.13
CA TRP A 393 23.30 -11.66 -2.15
C TRP A 393 23.56 -11.15 -3.56
N ALA A 394 23.59 -12.03 -4.57
CA ALA A 394 23.69 -11.63 -5.98
C ALA A 394 22.57 -10.66 -6.36
N LEU A 395 21.32 -10.99 -6.03
CA LEU A 395 20.16 -10.13 -6.28
C LEU A 395 20.31 -8.76 -5.60
N ILE A 396 20.72 -8.72 -4.32
CA ILE A 396 20.98 -7.45 -3.61
C ILE A 396 22.01 -6.60 -4.35
N THR A 397 23.04 -7.22 -4.94
CA THR A 397 24.03 -6.45 -5.71
C THR A 397 23.39 -5.75 -6.91
N PHE A 398 22.44 -6.37 -7.59
CA PHE A 398 21.74 -5.72 -8.69
C PHE A 398 20.70 -4.71 -8.20
N LEU A 399 19.94 -5.01 -7.14
CA LEU A 399 18.89 -4.11 -6.61
C LEU A 399 19.42 -2.74 -6.18
N LYS A 400 20.64 -2.64 -5.64
CA LYS A 400 21.26 -1.34 -5.28
C LYS A 400 21.73 -0.52 -6.48
N ARG A 401 21.68 -1.07 -7.70
CA ARG A 401 22.05 -0.41 -8.97
C ARG A 401 20.83 0.10 -9.75
N LEU A 402 19.62 -0.21 -9.28
CA LEU A 402 18.35 0.24 -9.85
C LEU A 402 18.03 1.71 -9.52
#